data_AF-A0A2T2S6P6-F1
#
_entry.id   AF-A0A2T2S6P6-F1
#
_cell.length_a   1.000
_cell.length_b   1.000
_cell.length_c   1.000
_cell.angle_alpha   90.00
_cell.angle_beta   90.00
_cell.angle_gamma   90.00
#
_symmetry.space_group_name_H-M   'P 1'
#
loop_
_entity.id
_entity.type
_entity.pdbx_description
1 polymer ?
#
loop_
_entity_poly.entity_id
_entity_poly.type
_entity_poly.pdbx_seq_one_letter_code
_entity_poly.pdbx_strand_id
1 'polypeptide(L)'
;MILPSSSSDTSPLLGHLKTLYPLACLRVGPEEAPTLLLRVYEQAAEQPPAERPDDLKGWLLTLLYEHSEAPSRSEGEPSEEATGAVPGADESTPDPLRRDVAETLLKDALPVALTACAPRERFLLAMDAFGSADDTRAPNSTTIDVSDAHATLWRRLRTVLSEPEYALVDEFVSDAALRTAVRKWVATRFSSVPGSLRSRIRALLETARPSGNAPANEHDPSSTKGSSSLLDRLPARPRPRALLLTFLIGVLVLAGGIGAWYATQPSPAPSSSSTSLVAFSAEQARAVTPELKSNDQAEAEAFVESTWGRRIQVPSIEDARLQGVGRARTDGGAEIPVLLYANTGDSTRIATFAYSYALVDQIEATATLDAPVRKALARRNHLVADTEASHTGLLWRDRDDIFVVVAPSTSADSLRTRLRP
;
A
#
# COMPACT_ATOMS: atom_id res chain seq x y z
N MET A 1 41.51 9.89 -23.86
CA MET A 1 41.12 9.58 -22.47
C MET A 1 39.72 10.15 -22.28
N ILE A 2 38.70 9.32 -22.47
CA ILE A 2 37.28 9.72 -22.42
C ILE A 2 36.68 8.92 -21.27
N LEU A 3 36.24 9.63 -20.24
CA LEU A 3 35.51 9.05 -19.10
C LEU A 3 34.11 8.64 -19.58
N PRO A 4 33.63 7.42 -19.29
CA PRO A 4 32.24 7.08 -19.53
C PRO A 4 31.34 7.77 -18.51
N SER A 5 30.44 8.61 -19.03
CA SER A 5 29.36 9.27 -18.32
C SER A 5 28.47 8.23 -17.62
N SER A 6 28.58 8.15 -16.30
CA SER A 6 27.67 7.38 -15.45
C SER A 6 26.47 8.24 -15.08
N SER A 7 25.35 8.12 -15.81
CA SER A 7 24.04 8.53 -15.31
C SER A 7 22.89 7.95 -16.13
N SER A 8 21.92 7.34 -15.44
CA SER A 8 20.50 7.25 -15.81
C SER A 8 19.94 5.98 -16.45
N ASP A 9 20.32 4.79 -15.97
CA ASP A 9 19.57 3.55 -16.28
C ASP A 9 18.36 3.42 -15.33
N THR A 10 17.39 4.33 -15.47
CA THR A 10 16.12 4.28 -14.72
C THR A 10 15.23 3.27 -15.45
N SER A 11 14.98 2.09 -14.85
CA SER A 11 14.15 1.05 -15.49
C SER A 11 12.86 1.64 -16.10
N PRO A 12 12.56 1.38 -17.39
CA PRO A 12 11.40 1.97 -18.08
C PRO A 12 10.08 1.66 -17.37
N LEU A 13 10.00 0.50 -16.69
CA LEU A 13 8.87 0.10 -15.87
C LEU A 13 8.60 1.07 -14.69
N LEU A 14 9.66 1.62 -14.07
CA LEU A 14 9.51 2.59 -12.98
C LEU A 14 8.97 3.95 -13.47
N GLY A 15 9.06 4.23 -14.77
CA GLY A 15 8.51 5.44 -15.39
C GLY A 15 6.99 5.56 -15.26
N HIS A 16 6.29 4.42 -15.20
CA HIS A 16 4.82 4.36 -15.18
C HIS A 16 4.21 4.36 -13.76
N LEU A 17 5.02 4.37 -12.71
CA LEU A 17 4.53 4.30 -11.32
C LEU A 17 3.59 5.45 -10.94
N LYS A 18 3.84 6.66 -11.48
CA LYS A 18 2.97 7.84 -11.27
C LYS A 18 1.58 7.69 -11.88
N THR A 19 1.45 6.84 -12.90
CA THR A 19 0.19 6.51 -13.56
C THR A 19 -0.53 5.37 -12.85
N LEU A 20 0.21 4.32 -12.48
CA LEU A 20 -0.37 3.13 -11.86
C LEU A 20 -0.80 3.34 -10.41
N TYR A 21 -0.10 4.18 -9.65
CA TYR A 21 -0.39 4.38 -8.23
C TYR A 21 -1.78 4.99 -7.95
N PRO A 22 -2.21 6.08 -8.62
CA PRO A 22 -3.56 6.60 -8.45
C PRO A 22 -4.66 5.59 -8.81
N LEU A 23 -4.42 4.75 -9.83
CA LEU A 23 -5.37 3.71 -10.25
C LEU A 23 -5.49 2.59 -9.21
N ALA A 24 -4.37 2.13 -8.68
CA ALA A 24 -4.36 1.16 -7.57
C ALA A 24 -5.08 1.73 -6.34
N CYS A 25 -4.83 3.01 -5.99
CA CYS A 25 -5.51 3.68 -4.88
C CYS A 25 -7.02 3.77 -5.07
N LEU A 26 -7.48 4.00 -6.31
CA LEU A 26 -8.91 4.08 -6.60
C LEU A 26 -9.62 2.73 -6.44
N ARG A 27 -8.89 1.64 -6.63
CA ARG A 27 -9.41 0.27 -6.60
C ARG A 27 -9.40 -0.35 -5.20
N VAL A 28 -8.25 -0.33 -4.53
CA VAL A 28 -8.06 -1.00 -3.23
C VAL A 28 -7.80 -0.02 -2.08
N GLY A 29 -7.81 1.28 -2.36
CA GLY A 29 -7.42 2.30 -1.38
C GLY A 29 -5.91 2.52 -1.30
N PRO A 30 -5.46 3.63 -0.68
CA PRO A 30 -4.04 3.99 -0.61
C PRO A 30 -3.19 3.03 0.23
N GLU A 31 -3.80 2.31 1.18
CA GLU A 31 -3.10 1.38 2.08
C GLU A 31 -2.75 0.06 1.38
N GLU A 32 -3.66 -0.48 0.57
CA GLU A 32 -3.46 -1.76 -0.14
C GLU A 32 -2.81 -1.57 -1.52
N ALA A 33 -2.85 -0.36 -2.09
CA ALA A 33 -2.28 -0.05 -3.40
C ALA A 33 -0.80 -0.41 -3.55
N PRO A 34 0.10 -0.16 -2.56
CA PRO A 34 1.49 -0.62 -2.61
C PRO A 34 1.63 -2.12 -2.79
N THR A 35 0.80 -2.92 -2.10
CA THR A 35 0.85 -4.39 -2.17
C THR A 35 0.37 -4.88 -3.54
N LEU A 36 -0.72 -4.32 -4.05
CA LEU A 36 -1.21 -4.63 -5.40
C LEU A 36 -0.15 -4.31 -6.47
N LEU A 37 0.48 -3.14 -6.37
CA LEU A 37 1.53 -2.74 -7.31
C LEU A 37 2.76 -3.63 -7.22
N LEU A 38 3.16 -4.06 -6.03
CA LEU A 38 4.28 -5.00 -5.91
C LEU A 38 4.01 -6.30 -6.66
N ARG A 39 2.79 -6.86 -6.60
CA ARG A 39 2.40 -8.06 -7.38
C ARG A 39 2.42 -7.81 -8.89
N VAL A 40 1.92 -6.66 -9.34
CA VAL A 40 1.95 -6.27 -10.75
C VAL A 40 3.40 -6.15 -11.25
N TYR A 41 4.28 -5.52 -10.47
CA TYR A 41 5.69 -5.36 -10.83
C TYR A 41 6.50 -6.65 -10.69
N GLU A 42 6.10 -7.57 -9.80
CA GLU A 42 6.66 -8.92 -9.70
C GLU A 42 6.37 -9.72 -10.97
N GLN A 43 5.12 -9.80 -11.39
CA GLN A 43 4.77 -10.45 -12.67
C GLN A 43 5.44 -9.75 -13.87
N ALA A 44 5.54 -8.42 -13.87
CA ALA A 44 6.23 -7.71 -14.93
C ALA A 44 7.76 -7.98 -14.94
N ALA A 45 8.34 -8.30 -13.79
CA ALA A 45 9.76 -8.63 -13.64
C ALA A 45 10.08 -10.05 -14.12
N GLU A 46 9.14 -10.99 -13.96
CA GLU A 46 9.26 -12.36 -14.47
C GLU A 46 9.35 -12.43 -16.00
N GLN A 47 8.76 -11.47 -16.71
CA GLN A 47 8.83 -11.40 -18.17
C GLN A 47 10.17 -10.79 -18.65
N PRO A 48 10.99 -11.53 -19.42
CA PRO A 48 12.28 -11.05 -19.92
C PRO A 48 12.12 -9.77 -20.76
N PRO A 49 13.08 -8.84 -20.74
CA PRO A 49 12.99 -7.59 -21.51
C PRO A 49 12.72 -7.78 -23.02
N ALA A 50 13.21 -8.87 -23.62
CA ALA A 50 13.03 -9.19 -25.03
C ALA A 50 11.63 -9.71 -25.39
N GLU A 51 10.84 -10.14 -24.39
CA GLU A 51 9.50 -10.71 -24.57
C GLU A 51 8.40 -9.73 -24.12
N ARG A 52 8.77 -8.51 -23.68
CA ARG A 52 7.80 -7.50 -23.23
C ARG A 52 7.12 -6.82 -24.42
N PRO A 53 5.82 -6.49 -24.31
CA PRO A 53 5.12 -5.72 -25.34
C PRO A 53 5.71 -4.31 -25.53
N ASP A 54 5.59 -3.77 -26.75
CA ASP A 54 6.02 -2.41 -27.09
C ASP A 54 5.26 -1.35 -26.28
N ASP A 55 3.96 -1.55 -26.06
CA ASP A 55 3.13 -0.71 -25.17
C ASP A 55 3.24 -1.19 -23.71
N LEU A 56 4.36 -0.84 -23.07
CA LEU A 56 4.62 -1.17 -21.66
C LEU A 56 3.55 -0.58 -20.72
N LYS A 57 3.01 0.60 -21.04
CA LYS A 57 2.00 1.28 -20.22
C LYS A 57 0.67 0.55 -20.30
N GLY A 58 0.17 0.27 -21.51
CA GLY A 58 -1.05 -0.49 -21.71
C GLY A 58 -0.95 -1.88 -21.12
N TRP A 59 0.20 -2.55 -21.28
CA TRP A 59 0.44 -3.86 -20.67
C TRP A 59 0.40 -3.82 -19.14
N LEU A 60 1.07 -2.86 -18.49
CA LEU A 60 1.02 -2.71 -17.03
C LEU A 60 -0.38 -2.35 -16.51
N LEU A 61 -1.16 -1.60 -17.28
CA LEU A 61 -2.56 -1.31 -16.98
C LEU A 61 -3.42 -2.59 -17.04
N THR A 62 -3.21 -3.44 -18.04
CA THR A 62 -3.88 -4.75 -18.13
C THR A 62 -3.53 -5.64 -16.94
N LEU A 63 -2.25 -5.74 -16.58
CA LEU A 63 -1.81 -6.50 -15.40
C LEU A 63 -2.46 -5.96 -14.11
N LEU A 64 -2.55 -4.63 -13.96
CA LEU A 64 -3.24 -4.02 -12.82
C LEU A 64 -4.73 -4.39 -12.79
N TYR A 65 -5.40 -4.41 -13.95
CA TYR A 65 -6.80 -4.84 -14.05
C TYR A 65 -6.96 -6.31 -13.64
N GLU A 66 -6.14 -7.21 -14.20
CA GLU A 66 -6.16 -8.65 -13.92
C GLU A 66 -5.93 -8.97 -12.43
N HIS A 67 -4.90 -8.37 -11.82
CA HIS A 67 -4.62 -8.56 -10.39
C HIS A 67 -5.68 -7.94 -9.46
N SER A 68 -6.45 -6.99 -9.99
CA SER A 68 -7.52 -6.35 -9.23
C SER A 68 -8.86 -7.10 -9.27
N GLU A 69 -8.99 -8.09 -10.15
CA GLU A 69 -10.15 -8.96 -10.27
C GLU A 69 -9.85 -10.29 -9.54
N ALA A 70 -10.15 -10.36 -8.23
CA ALA A 70 -10.32 -11.66 -7.57
C ALA A 70 -11.52 -12.38 -8.21
N PRO A 71 -11.54 -13.73 -8.32
CA PRO A 71 -12.53 -14.47 -9.09
C PRO A 71 -13.91 -14.37 -8.44
N SER A 72 -14.61 -13.28 -8.77
CA SER A 72 -15.99 -13.06 -8.41
C SER A 72 -16.83 -13.69 -9.51
N ARG A 73 -17.24 -14.93 -9.26
CA ARG A 73 -18.24 -15.66 -10.04
C ARG A 73 -19.61 -15.01 -9.81
N SER A 74 -20.20 -14.49 -10.89
CA SER A 74 -21.65 -14.37 -11.15
C SER A 74 -21.76 -13.85 -12.60
N GLU A 75 -22.18 -14.66 -13.58
CA GLU A 75 -23.56 -15.06 -13.92
C GLU A 75 -24.41 -13.92 -14.51
N GLY A 76 -24.76 -14.09 -15.80
CA GLY A 76 -25.95 -13.53 -16.51
C GLY A 76 -25.84 -12.07 -16.93
N GLU A 77 -26.22 -11.62 -18.13
CA GLU A 77 -26.99 -12.17 -19.26
C GLU A 77 -26.60 -11.40 -20.55
N PRO A 78 -26.86 -11.95 -21.75
CA PRO A 78 -26.74 -11.20 -23.00
C PRO A 78 -28.01 -10.35 -23.25
N SER A 79 -27.87 -9.15 -23.77
CA SER A 79 -28.99 -8.42 -24.37
C SER A 79 -28.58 -7.74 -25.67
N GLU A 80 -29.47 -7.89 -26.63
CA GLU A 80 -29.36 -7.62 -28.06
C GLU A 80 -29.45 -6.14 -28.43
N GLU A 81 -29.05 -5.89 -29.67
CA GLU A 81 -28.98 -4.68 -30.50
C GLU A 81 -30.12 -3.65 -30.38
N ALA A 82 -29.80 -2.36 -30.62
CA ALA A 82 -30.53 -1.50 -31.57
C ALA A 82 -29.81 -0.15 -31.85
N THR A 83 -29.19 -0.09 -33.03
CA THR A 83 -29.25 0.94 -34.10
C THR A 83 -29.61 2.41 -33.78
N GLY A 84 -28.81 3.33 -34.32
CA GLY A 84 -29.34 4.55 -34.97
C GLY A 84 -28.58 5.86 -34.72
N ALA A 85 -27.43 6.07 -35.37
CA ALA A 85 -26.85 7.40 -35.53
C ALA A 85 -27.47 8.13 -36.73
N VAL A 86 -28.01 9.32 -36.50
CA VAL A 86 -28.33 10.32 -37.53
C VAL A 86 -27.34 11.48 -37.36
N PRO A 87 -26.53 11.85 -38.37
CA PRO A 87 -25.74 13.07 -38.30
C PRO A 87 -26.57 14.25 -38.80
N GLY A 88 -26.80 15.22 -37.93
CA GLY A 88 -27.49 16.46 -38.25
C GLY A 88 -26.76 17.68 -37.68
N ALA A 89 -26.24 18.48 -38.61
CA ALA A 89 -26.10 19.94 -38.57
C ALA A 89 -24.91 20.63 -37.89
N ASP A 90 -24.36 21.54 -38.69
CA ASP A 90 -23.74 22.84 -38.42
C ASP A 90 -22.53 22.92 -37.48
N GLU A 91 -21.36 23.14 -38.10
CA GLU A 91 -20.18 23.76 -37.49
C GLU A 91 -20.46 25.22 -37.09
N SER A 92 -21.27 25.43 -36.05
CA SER A 92 -21.26 26.69 -35.32
C SER A 92 -20.03 26.72 -34.42
N THR A 93 -19.16 27.71 -34.61
CA THR A 93 -17.98 27.87 -33.78
C THR A 93 -18.41 28.00 -32.30
N PRO A 94 -18.02 27.07 -31.44
CA PRO A 94 -18.54 26.98 -30.07
C PRO A 94 -18.10 28.17 -29.22
N ASP A 95 -19.06 28.84 -28.60
CA ASP A 95 -18.86 30.00 -27.71
C ASP A 95 -17.84 29.67 -26.60
N PRO A 96 -16.67 30.34 -26.57
CA PRO A 96 -15.61 30.03 -25.61
C PRO A 96 -16.05 30.26 -24.16
N LEU A 97 -16.96 31.22 -23.90
CA LEU A 97 -17.47 31.46 -22.56
C LEU A 97 -18.34 30.30 -22.07
N ARG A 98 -19.22 29.77 -22.94
CA ARG A 98 -20.07 28.62 -22.59
C ARG A 98 -19.24 27.37 -22.34
N ARG A 99 -18.17 27.16 -23.11
CA ARG A 99 -17.19 26.09 -22.87
C ARG A 99 -16.49 26.24 -21.51
N ASP A 100 -15.95 27.42 -21.19
CA ASP A 100 -15.25 27.65 -19.93
C ASP A 100 -16.16 27.42 -18.72
N VAL A 101 -17.42 27.85 -18.82
CA VAL A 101 -18.45 27.60 -17.79
C VAL A 101 -18.76 26.10 -17.70
N ALA A 102 -18.94 25.41 -18.83
CA ALA A 102 -19.18 23.97 -18.85
C ALA A 102 -18.03 23.16 -18.23
N GLU A 103 -16.78 23.51 -18.54
CA GLU A 103 -15.59 22.88 -17.94
C GLU A 103 -15.48 23.15 -16.43
N THR A 104 -15.88 24.35 -15.99
CA THR A 104 -15.92 24.70 -14.57
C THR A 104 -16.98 23.90 -13.82
N LEU A 105 -18.21 23.85 -14.37
CA LEU A 105 -19.30 23.03 -13.83
C LEU A 105 -18.92 21.56 -13.75
N LEU A 106 -18.30 21.03 -14.81
CA LEU A 106 -17.79 19.67 -14.82
C LEU A 106 -16.77 19.45 -13.70
N LYS A 107 -15.79 20.34 -13.57
CA LYS A 107 -14.73 20.22 -12.55
C LYS A 107 -15.31 20.17 -11.13
N ASP A 108 -16.37 20.92 -10.87
CA ASP A 108 -16.98 21.02 -9.54
C ASP A 108 -17.95 19.86 -9.25
N ALA A 109 -18.69 19.38 -10.26
CA ALA A 109 -19.64 18.28 -10.12
C ALA A 109 -19.01 16.89 -10.22
N LEU A 110 -17.90 16.76 -10.96
CA LEU A 110 -17.24 15.49 -11.24
C LEU A 110 -16.83 14.69 -9.97
N PRO A 111 -16.29 15.29 -8.90
CA PRO A 111 -15.96 14.55 -7.68
C PRO A 111 -17.18 13.84 -7.09
N VAL A 112 -18.32 14.54 -7.02
CA VAL A 112 -19.56 14.02 -6.48
C VAL A 112 -20.11 12.91 -7.39
N ALA A 113 -20.19 13.18 -8.70
CA ALA A 113 -20.66 12.21 -9.68
C ALA A 113 -19.82 10.93 -9.69
N LEU A 114 -18.49 11.04 -9.65
CA LEU A 114 -17.59 9.88 -9.57
C LEU A 114 -17.80 9.09 -8.28
N THR A 115 -17.92 9.74 -7.13
CA THR A 115 -18.15 9.03 -5.85
C THR A 115 -19.48 8.28 -5.80
N ALA A 116 -20.48 8.71 -6.59
CA ALA A 116 -21.76 8.03 -6.74
C ALA A 116 -21.73 6.83 -7.70
N CYS A 117 -20.65 6.64 -8.47
CA CYS A 117 -20.42 5.44 -9.27
C CYS A 117 -19.89 4.29 -8.42
N ALA A 118 -20.20 3.06 -8.84
CA ALA A 118 -19.68 1.87 -8.19
C ALA A 118 -18.14 1.84 -8.24
N PRO A 119 -17.45 1.21 -7.26
CA PRO A 119 -15.99 1.14 -7.24
C PRO A 119 -15.38 0.60 -8.55
N ARG A 120 -16.03 -0.38 -9.17
CA ARG A 120 -15.61 -0.95 -10.46
C ARG A 120 -15.70 0.06 -11.60
N GLU A 121 -16.80 0.79 -11.72
CA GLU A 121 -17.01 1.80 -12.75
C GLU A 121 -16.01 2.95 -12.61
N ARG A 122 -15.75 3.42 -11.38
CA ARG A 122 -14.72 4.42 -11.11
C ARG A 122 -13.34 3.98 -11.60
N PHE A 123 -12.99 2.73 -11.35
CA PHE A 123 -11.72 2.17 -11.79
C PHE A 123 -11.63 2.09 -13.32
N LEU A 124 -12.69 1.63 -13.99
CA LEU A 124 -12.76 1.57 -15.46
C LEU A 124 -12.64 2.96 -16.12
N LEU A 125 -13.36 3.95 -15.59
CA LEU A 125 -13.30 5.34 -16.05
C LEU A 125 -11.90 5.93 -15.89
N ALA A 126 -11.24 5.64 -14.78
CA ALA A 126 -9.87 6.09 -14.56
C ALA A 126 -8.89 5.36 -15.49
N MET A 127 -9.01 4.04 -15.64
CA MET A 127 -8.20 3.25 -16.57
C MET A 127 -8.26 3.80 -18.00
N ASP A 128 -9.46 4.09 -18.51
CA ASP A 128 -9.66 4.71 -19.82
C ASP A 128 -9.02 6.11 -19.92
N ALA A 129 -9.23 6.93 -18.89
CA ALA A 129 -8.66 8.26 -18.80
C ALA A 129 -7.13 8.27 -18.80
N PHE A 130 -6.46 7.30 -18.16
CA PHE A 130 -5.00 7.19 -18.14
C PHE A 130 -4.43 6.44 -19.35
N GLY A 131 -5.17 5.49 -19.93
CA GLY A 131 -4.77 4.72 -21.12
C GLY A 131 -4.71 5.58 -22.39
N SER A 132 -5.71 6.45 -22.60
CA SER A 132 -5.88 7.24 -23.83
C SER A 132 -4.92 8.43 -24.01
N ALA A 133 -3.86 8.56 -23.21
CA ALA A 133 -2.97 9.72 -23.27
C ALA A 133 -1.91 9.65 -24.41
N ASP A 134 -1.76 8.50 -25.05
CA ASP A 134 -0.83 8.29 -26.17
C ASP A 134 -1.65 7.79 -27.38
N ASP A 135 -1.70 8.56 -28.46
CA ASP A 135 -2.44 8.23 -29.70
C ASP A 135 -1.88 7.00 -30.44
N THR A 136 -0.79 6.41 -29.95
CA THR A 136 -0.19 5.17 -30.45
C THR A 136 -0.86 3.94 -29.82
N ARG A 137 -2.17 3.76 -30.03
CA ARG A 137 -2.84 2.52 -29.61
C ARG A 137 -2.54 1.41 -30.61
N ALA A 138 -1.70 0.44 -30.22
CA ALA A 138 -1.55 -0.80 -30.97
C ALA A 138 -2.89 -1.59 -30.94
N PRO A 139 -3.34 -2.18 -32.06
CA PRO A 139 -4.68 -2.73 -32.25
C PRO A 139 -5.02 -3.98 -31.40
N ASN A 140 -4.10 -4.45 -30.55
CA ASN A 140 -4.21 -5.75 -29.86
C ASN A 140 -4.36 -5.64 -28.33
N SER A 141 -4.56 -4.43 -27.78
CA SER A 141 -4.88 -4.29 -26.35
C SER A 141 -6.36 -4.60 -26.15
N THR A 142 -6.63 -5.66 -25.38
CA THR A 142 -7.96 -6.10 -24.93
C THR A 142 -8.84 -4.88 -24.64
N THR A 143 -9.84 -4.63 -25.48
CA THR A 143 -10.79 -3.53 -25.30
C THR A 143 -11.67 -3.87 -24.11
N ILE A 144 -11.23 -3.44 -22.92
CA ILE A 144 -12.10 -3.38 -21.75
C ILE A 144 -13.25 -2.47 -22.14
N ASP A 145 -14.48 -2.98 -22.10
CA ASP A 145 -15.66 -2.18 -22.41
C ASP A 145 -15.91 -1.17 -21.29
N VAL A 146 -15.83 0.12 -21.63
CA VAL A 146 -15.99 1.25 -20.71
C VAL A 146 -17.28 2.01 -21.00
N SER A 147 -18.03 1.61 -22.03
CA SER A 147 -19.22 2.32 -22.51
C SER A 147 -20.28 2.45 -21.41
N ASP A 148 -20.53 1.35 -20.68
CA ASP A 148 -21.45 1.32 -19.54
C ASP A 148 -21.02 2.24 -18.40
N ALA A 149 -19.72 2.29 -18.11
CA ALA A 149 -19.18 3.13 -17.05
C ALA A 149 -19.30 4.62 -17.40
N HIS A 150 -19.08 4.99 -18.66
CA HIS A 150 -19.30 6.34 -19.18
C HIS A 150 -20.79 6.72 -19.14
N ALA A 151 -21.68 5.83 -19.59
CA ALA A 151 -23.12 6.06 -19.52
C ALA A 151 -23.59 6.26 -18.07
N THR A 152 -23.06 5.48 -17.11
CA THR A 152 -23.35 5.68 -15.69
C THR A 152 -22.81 7.02 -15.17
N LEU A 153 -21.60 7.43 -15.56
CA LEU A 153 -21.04 8.73 -15.15
C LEU A 153 -21.91 9.90 -15.63
N TRP A 154 -22.32 9.89 -16.90
CA TRP A 154 -23.23 10.91 -17.46
C TRP A 154 -24.57 10.93 -16.73
N ARG A 155 -25.13 9.76 -16.41
CA ARG A 155 -26.35 9.65 -15.59
C ARG A 155 -26.15 10.25 -14.20
N ARG A 156 -24.99 10.06 -13.57
CA ARG A 156 -24.66 10.67 -12.27
C ARG A 156 -24.46 12.19 -12.37
N LEU A 157 -23.81 12.68 -13.41
CA LEU A 157 -23.67 14.12 -13.66
C LEU A 157 -25.05 14.79 -13.80
N ARG A 158 -25.97 14.16 -14.52
CA ARG A 158 -27.37 14.63 -14.64
C ARG A 158 -28.11 14.71 -13.31
N THR A 159 -27.77 13.86 -12.34
CA THR A 159 -28.38 13.91 -11.00
C THR A 159 -27.76 14.96 -10.08
N VAL A 160 -26.53 15.39 -10.35
CA VAL A 160 -25.78 16.35 -9.52
C VAL A 160 -26.00 17.78 -10.01
N LEU A 161 -26.05 17.97 -11.33
CA LEU A 161 -26.27 19.26 -11.97
C LEU A 161 -27.77 19.56 -12.12
N SER A 162 -28.14 20.85 -12.12
CA SER A 162 -29.47 21.24 -12.58
C SER A 162 -29.62 20.99 -14.08
N GLU A 163 -30.86 20.90 -14.57
CA GLU A 163 -31.15 20.65 -15.99
C GLU A 163 -30.43 21.63 -16.96
N PRO A 164 -30.42 22.96 -16.75
CA PRO A 164 -29.69 23.87 -17.64
C PRO A 164 -28.17 23.73 -17.55
N GLU A 165 -27.62 23.39 -16.37
CA GLU A 165 -26.20 23.15 -16.19
C GLU A 165 -25.77 21.84 -16.88
N TYR A 166 -26.57 20.78 -16.76
CA TYR A 166 -26.32 19.53 -17.45
C TYR A 166 -26.36 19.71 -18.97
N ALA A 167 -27.35 20.43 -19.51
CA ALA A 167 -27.44 20.70 -20.94
C ALA A 167 -26.19 21.44 -21.47
N LEU A 168 -25.65 22.39 -20.69
CA LEU A 168 -24.42 23.09 -21.05
C LEU A 168 -23.21 22.14 -21.05
N VAL A 169 -23.12 21.23 -20.08
CA VAL A 169 -22.02 20.26 -20.01
C VAL A 169 -22.11 19.24 -21.15
N ASP A 170 -23.30 18.68 -21.40
CA ASP A 170 -23.57 17.72 -22.47
C ASP A 170 -23.27 18.30 -23.87
N GLU A 171 -23.58 19.58 -24.10
CA GLU A 171 -23.36 20.26 -25.39
C GLU A 171 -21.88 20.61 -25.63
N PHE A 172 -21.14 21.05 -24.61
CA PHE A 172 -19.80 21.65 -24.80
C PHE A 172 -18.63 20.82 -24.28
N VAL A 173 -18.85 19.80 -23.45
CA VAL A 173 -17.78 18.94 -22.94
C VAL A 173 -17.65 17.70 -23.84
N SER A 174 -16.51 17.60 -24.51
CA SER A 174 -16.16 16.38 -25.25
C SER A 174 -15.74 15.24 -24.34
N ASP A 175 -15.83 13.99 -24.81
CA ASP A 175 -15.31 12.83 -24.09
C ASP A 175 -13.81 12.93 -23.78
N ALA A 176 -13.05 13.65 -24.61
CA ALA A 176 -11.64 13.95 -24.34
C ALA A 176 -11.46 14.92 -23.15
N ALA A 177 -12.31 15.94 -23.06
CA ALA A 177 -12.32 16.86 -21.92
C ALA A 177 -12.78 16.14 -20.64
N LEU A 178 -13.79 15.27 -20.73
CA LEU A 178 -14.25 14.43 -19.62
C LEU A 178 -13.14 13.50 -19.11
N ARG A 179 -12.47 12.76 -20.00
CA ARG A 179 -11.31 11.92 -19.64
C ARG A 179 -10.19 12.73 -19.00
N THR A 180 -9.91 13.92 -19.53
CA THR A 180 -8.89 14.82 -18.96
C THR A 180 -9.26 15.28 -17.55
N ALA A 181 -10.53 15.63 -17.32
CA ALA A 181 -11.04 16.02 -16.01
C ALA A 181 -10.96 14.85 -15.00
N VAL A 182 -11.35 13.64 -15.40
CA VAL A 182 -11.23 12.41 -14.59
C VAL A 182 -9.77 12.15 -14.23
N ARG A 183 -8.87 12.14 -15.21
CA ARG A 183 -7.42 11.95 -15.00
C ARG A 183 -6.87 12.97 -14.01
N LYS A 184 -7.16 14.25 -14.22
CA LYS A 184 -6.68 15.35 -13.37
C LYS A 184 -7.18 15.21 -11.94
N TRP A 185 -8.45 14.86 -11.76
CA TRP A 185 -9.03 14.65 -10.43
C TRP A 185 -8.37 13.48 -9.70
N VAL A 186 -8.30 12.30 -10.34
CA VAL A 186 -7.69 11.09 -9.76
C VAL A 186 -6.21 11.32 -9.43
N ALA A 187 -5.46 11.93 -10.36
CA ALA A 187 -4.05 12.24 -10.15
C ALA A 187 -3.86 13.21 -8.97
N THR A 188 -4.69 14.25 -8.86
CA THR A 188 -4.60 15.22 -7.76
C THR A 188 -4.94 14.58 -6.41
N ARG A 189 -5.91 13.65 -6.40
CA ARG A 189 -6.37 13.00 -5.16
C ARG A 189 -5.34 12.02 -4.58
N PHE A 190 -4.51 11.41 -5.43
CA PHE A 190 -3.56 10.34 -5.07
C PHE A 190 -2.13 10.59 -5.58
N SER A 191 -1.73 11.87 -5.70
CA SER A 191 -0.46 12.27 -6.36
C SER A 191 0.82 11.84 -5.62
N SER A 192 0.74 11.59 -4.31
CA SER A 192 1.90 11.29 -3.49
C SER A 192 2.21 9.80 -3.48
N VAL A 193 2.96 9.33 -4.48
CA VAL A 193 3.53 7.98 -4.45
C VAL A 193 4.48 7.87 -3.26
N PRO A 194 4.30 6.89 -2.34
CA PRO A 194 5.20 6.69 -1.21
C PRO A 194 6.65 6.46 -1.69
N GLY A 195 7.61 7.18 -1.11
CA GLY A 195 9.03 7.04 -1.48
C GLY A 195 9.56 5.62 -1.27
N SER A 196 9.05 4.93 -0.25
CA SER A 196 9.35 3.53 0.07
C SER A 196 8.84 2.53 -0.98
N LEU A 197 7.74 2.83 -1.67
CA LEU A 197 7.22 1.97 -2.74
C LEU A 197 8.18 1.98 -3.93
N ARG A 198 8.70 3.15 -4.28
CA ARG A 198 9.65 3.29 -5.40
C ARG A 198 10.96 2.56 -5.13
N SER A 199 11.48 2.60 -3.90
CA SER A 199 12.70 1.87 -3.54
C SER A 199 12.47 0.36 -3.52
N ARG A 200 11.32 -0.12 -3.02
CA ARG A 200 10.95 -1.54 -3.01
C ARG A 200 10.78 -2.11 -4.41
N ILE A 201 10.06 -1.41 -5.31
CA ILE A 201 9.91 -1.84 -6.70
C ILE A 201 11.27 -1.84 -7.42
N ARG A 202 12.13 -0.85 -7.14
CA ARG A 202 13.49 -0.84 -7.72
C ARG A 202 14.29 -2.07 -7.27
N ALA A 203 14.31 -2.35 -5.97
CA ALA A 203 15.02 -3.51 -5.42
C ALA A 203 14.48 -4.82 -6.03
N LEU A 204 13.16 -4.96 -6.17
CA LEU A 204 12.52 -6.10 -6.82
C LEU A 204 12.99 -6.27 -8.28
N LEU A 205 12.98 -5.19 -9.08
CA LEU A 205 13.40 -5.21 -10.47
C LEU A 205 14.91 -5.49 -10.63
N GLU A 206 15.73 -5.06 -9.67
CA GLU A 206 17.17 -5.35 -9.63
C GLU A 206 17.42 -6.83 -9.29
N THR A 207 16.69 -7.41 -8.33
CA THR A 207 16.81 -8.84 -7.98
C THR A 207 16.33 -9.79 -9.09
N ALA A 208 15.37 -9.36 -9.90
CA ALA A 208 14.85 -10.14 -11.02
C ALA A 208 15.72 -10.05 -12.28
N ARG A 209 16.74 -9.17 -12.31
CA ARG A 209 17.64 -9.05 -13.46
C ARG A 209 18.54 -10.30 -13.48
N PRO A 210 18.46 -11.16 -14.52
CA PRO A 210 19.37 -12.30 -14.60
C PRO A 210 20.80 -11.77 -14.65
N SER A 211 21.66 -12.29 -13.76
CA SER A 211 23.10 -12.00 -13.73
C SER A 211 23.75 -12.47 -15.03
N GLY A 212 23.66 -11.64 -16.07
CA GLY A 212 24.42 -11.78 -17.29
C GLY A 212 25.82 -11.23 -17.09
N ASN A 213 26.81 -12.13 -17.11
CA ASN A 213 28.24 -11.95 -17.40
C ASN A 213 29.17 -12.54 -16.32
N ALA A 214 29.29 -13.86 -16.30
CA ALA A 214 30.60 -14.47 -16.11
C ALA A 214 31.31 -14.42 -17.48
N PRO A 215 32.46 -13.72 -17.63
CA PRO A 215 33.14 -13.67 -18.91
C PRO A 215 33.74 -15.05 -19.22
N ALA A 216 33.28 -15.62 -20.34
CA ALA A 216 34.03 -16.62 -21.07
C ALA A 216 35.34 -15.97 -21.55
N ASN A 217 36.46 -16.49 -21.08
CA ASN A 217 37.76 -16.30 -21.73
C ASN A 217 38.36 -17.69 -21.93
N GLU A 218 38.16 -18.22 -23.14
CA GLU A 218 39.13 -19.13 -23.74
C GLU A 218 40.44 -18.36 -23.94
N HIS A 219 41.55 -18.90 -23.44
CA HIS A 219 42.86 -18.93 -24.11
C HIS A 219 43.80 -19.83 -23.30
N ASP A 220 43.93 -21.08 -23.76
CA ASP A 220 45.19 -21.84 -23.66
C ASP A 220 46.27 -21.09 -24.47
N PRO A 221 47.60 -21.17 -24.15
CA PRO A 221 48.29 -22.46 -24.03
C PRO A 221 49.45 -22.54 -23.01
N SER A 222 49.68 -23.79 -22.58
CA SER A 222 50.98 -24.44 -22.32
C SER A 222 51.99 -23.92 -21.27
N SER A 223 52.51 -24.92 -20.53
CA SER A 223 53.86 -25.04 -19.95
C SER A 223 54.07 -24.84 -18.43
N THR A 224 54.13 -25.99 -17.76
CA THR A 224 55.17 -26.45 -16.80
C THR A 224 55.53 -25.68 -15.52
N LYS A 225 55.45 -26.44 -14.41
CA LYS A 225 56.29 -26.46 -13.17
C LYS A 225 56.03 -25.46 -12.04
N GLY A 226 55.91 -26.03 -10.83
CA GLY A 226 56.18 -25.38 -9.53
C GLY A 226 54.98 -25.44 -8.59
N SER A 227 54.73 -26.58 -7.92
CA SER A 227 55.25 -26.93 -6.58
C SER A 227 54.64 -26.18 -5.41
N SER A 228 54.06 -26.97 -4.50
CA SER A 228 53.84 -26.76 -3.05
C SER A 228 52.90 -25.62 -2.62
N SER A 229 52.09 -25.72 -1.57
CA SER A 229 51.60 -26.76 -0.66
C SER A 229 50.87 -26.01 0.46
N LEU A 230 50.00 -26.71 1.19
CA LEU A 230 49.52 -26.44 2.56
C LEU A 230 48.17 -25.72 2.68
N LEU A 231 47.38 -26.30 3.59
CA LEU A 231 46.05 -25.91 4.09
C LEU A 231 44.92 -26.46 3.21
N ASP A 232 44.57 -27.74 3.29
CA ASP A 232 44.27 -28.52 4.50
C ASP A 232 43.08 -27.94 5.28
N ARG A 233 42.06 -28.79 5.49
CA ARG A 233 40.86 -28.66 6.34
C ARG A 233 39.72 -27.72 5.89
N LEU A 234 38.67 -28.29 5.32
CA LEU A 234 37.44 -28.73 6.04
C LEU A 234 36.42 -29.37 5.06
N PRO A 235 35.49 -30.23 5.55
CA PRO A 235 35.04 -31.41 4.82
C PRO A 235 33.79 -31.23 3.96
N ALA A 236 33.79 -31.94 2.83
CA ALA A 236 32.62 -32.20 2.00
C ALA A 236 31.67 -33.18 2.70
N ARG A 237 30.39 -32.81 2.78
CA ARG A 237 29.33 -33.68 3.31
C ARG A 237 28.73 -34.51 2.16
N PRO A 238 28.74 -35.86 2.25
CA PRO A 238 28.29 -36.71 1.16
C PRO A 238 26.77 -36.95 1.20
N ARG A 239 26.15 -36.98 0.02
CA ARG A 239 24.89 -37.69 -0.24
C ARG A 239 25.18 -39.19 -0.35
N PRO A 240 24.28 -40.04 0.16
CA PRO A 240 23.96 -41.24 -0.61
C PRO A 240 22.45 -41.47 -0.74
N ARG A 241 22.09 -41.90 -1.95
CA ARG A 241 20.81 -42.48 -2.32
C ARG A 241 20.68 -43.91 -1.77
N ALA A 242 19.42 -44.32 -1.60
CA ALA A 242 18.89 -45.69 -1.71
C ALA A 242 19.01 -46.67 -0.53
N LEU A 243 17.89 -46.83 0.18
CA LEU A 243 17.30 -48.09 0.67
C LEU A 243 15.86 -47.73 1.12
N LEU A 244 14.83 -47.84 0.27
CA LEU A 244 14.07 -49.03 -0.17
C LEU A 244 13.26 -49.69 0.98
N LEU A 245 11.92 -49.74 0.79
CA LEU A 245 10.88 -50.53 1.52
C LEU A 245 10.56 -50.10 2.98
N THR A 246 9.39 -49.59 3.36
CA THR A 246 8.03 -50.13 3.22
C THR A 246 7.02 -49.11 3.79
N PHE A 247 6.00 -48.70 3.03
CA PHE A 247 4.57 -48.90 3.34
C PHE A 247 3.73 -48.19 2.26
N LEU A 248 3.45 -48.95 1.21
CA LEU A 248 2.29 -48.78 0.35
C LEU A 248 1.05 -49.08 1.21
N ILE A 249 0.02 -48.24 1.16
CA ILE A 249 -1.43 -48.56 1.22
C ILE A 249 -2.16 -47.25 1.58
N GLY A 250 -2.93 -46.71 0.63
CA GLY A 250 -4.04 -45.81 0.96
C GLY A 250 -4.09 -44.44 0.26
N VAL A 251 -3.76 -44.34 -1.03
CA VAL A 251 -4.28 -43.26 -1.87
C VAL A 251 -5.16 -43.89 -2.96
N LEU A 252 -6.30 -43.24 -3.20
CA LEU A 252 -7.32 -43.44 -4.25
C LEU A 252 -8.31 -44.60 -4.01
N VAL A 253 -9.64 -44.51 -4.12
CA VAL A 253 -10.62 -43.52 -4.62
C VAL A 253 -11.99 -43.96 -4.08
N LEU A 254 -12.86 -43.02 -3.67
CA LEU A 254 -14.33 -43.05 -3.89
C LEU A 254 -14.85 -41.67 -3.42
N ALA A 255 -15.16 -40.69 -4.27
CA ALA A 255 -16.30 -40.61 -5.20
C ALA A 255 -17.67 -40.87 -4.53
N GLY A 256 -18.52 -39.84 -4.47
CA GLY A 256 -19.97 -39.97 -4.29
C GLY A 256 -20.55 -39.27 -3.06
N GLY A 257 -21.36 -38.22 -3.28
CA GLY A 257 -22.00 -37.42 -2.23
C GLY A 257 -23.40 -37.88 -1.79
N ILE A 258 -24.15 -36.91 -1.22
CA ILE A 258 -25.49 -36.95 -0.58
C ILE A 258 -25.41 -37.45 0.88
N GLY A 259 -25.83 -36.76 1.95
CA GLY A 259 -26.64 -35.57 2.16
C GLY A 259 -27.55 -35.84 3.37
N ALA A 260 -27.40 -35.10 4.49
CA ALA A 260 -28.43 -34.91 5.52
C ALA A 260 -27.95 -33.92 6.60
N TRP A 261 -28.63 -32.78 6.64
CA TRP A 261 -28.66 -31.78 7.69
C TRP A 261 -29.15 -32.40 9.01
N TYR A 262 -28.53 -32.07 10.16
CA TYR A 262 -29.26 -31.80 11.41
C TYR A 262 -28.40 -30.98 12.38
N ALA A 263 -28.99 -29.84 12.78
CA ALA A 263 -28.84 -29.10 14.03
C ALA A 263 -27.44 -28.60 14.45
N THR A 264 -27.31 -27.27 14.29
CA THR A 264 -26.33 -26.35 14.85
C THR A 264 -26.14 -26.48 16.37
N GLN A 265 -24.99 -26.99 16.79
CA GLN A 265 -24.34 -26.59 18.04
C GLN A 265 -22.99 -25.97 17.68
N PRO A 266 -22.77 -24.67 17.90
CA PRO A 266 -21.47 -24.08 17.69
C PRO A 266 -20.52 -24.58 18.79
N SER A 267 -19.64 -25.53 18.44
CA SER A 267 -18.39 -25.71 19.19
C SER A 267 -17.55 -24.44 18.99
N PRO A 268 -17.00 -23.86 20.07
CA PRO A 268 -16.27 -22.61 20.00
C PRO A 268 -15.02 -22.79 19.13
N ALA A 269 -14.96 -22.06 18.03
CA ALA A 269 -13.71 -21.83 17.33
C ALA A 269 -12.75 -21.10 18.29
N PRO A 270 -11.44 -21.43 18.31
CA PRO A 270 -10.48 -20.76 19.17
C PRO A 270 -10.51 -19.26 18.87
N SER A 271 -10.93 -18.48 19.85
CA SER A 271 -10.98 -17.03 19.75
C SER A 271 -9.55 -16.51 19.81
N SER A 272 -9.01 -16.07 18.68
CA SER A 272 -7.81 -15.23 18.67
C SER A 272 -8.22 -13.87 19.23
N SER A 273 -8.25 -13.71 20.55
CA SER A 273 -8.51 -12.42 21.18
C SER A 273 -7.29 -11.53 20.99
N SER A 274 -7.35 -10.61 20.03
CA SER A 274 -6.39 -9.51 19.92
C SER A 274 -6.55 -8.58 21.12
N THR A 275 -5.45 -8.18 21.75
CA THR A 275 -5.43 -7.25 22.89
C THR A 275 -5.45 -5.80 22.40
N SER A 276 -5.92 -4.82 23.17
CA SER A 276 -5.80 -3.40 22.77
C SER A 276 -4.34 -2.95 22.65
N LEU A 277 -4.13 -1.91 21.84
CA LEU A 277 -2.82 -1.28 21.67
C LEU A 277 -2.22 -0.78 22.99
N VAL A 278 -3.05 -0.32 23.94
CA VAL A 278 -2.60 0.12 25.27
C VAL A 278 -2.14 -1.05 26.12
N ALA A 279 -2.92 -2.13 26.18
CA ALA A 279 -2.55 -3.30 26.96
C ALA A 279 -1.28 -3.95 26.40
N PHE A 280 -1.17 -4.09 25.07
CA PHE A 280 0.06 -4.53 24.40
C PHE A 280 1.26 -3.64 24.76
N SER A 281 1.11 -2.31 24.67
CA SER A 281 2.18 -1.36 25.03
C SER A 281 2.61 -1.49 26.49
N ALA A 282 1.65 -1.67 27.41
CA ALA A 282 1.90 -1.79 28.83
C ALA A 282 2.67 -3.07 29.19
N GLU A 283 2.39 -4.19 28.51
CA GLU A 283 3.15 -5.44 28.65
C GLU A 283 4.59 -5.27 28.15
N GLN A 284 4.77 -4.67 26.97
CA GLN A 284 6.08 -4.47 26.36
C GLN A 284 6.95 -3.46 27.14
N ALA A 285 6.35 -2.45 27.77
CA ALA A 285 7.08 -1.37 28.46
C ALA A 285 8.07 -1.88 29.54
N ARG A 286 7.79 -3.05 30.12
CA ARG A 286 8.64 -3.69 31.13
C ARG A 286 9.92 -4.31 30.54
N ALA A 287 9.84 -4.80 29.31
CA ALA A 287 10.94 -5.51 28.63
C ALA A 287 11.88 -4.56 27.86
N VAL A 288 11.41 -3.37 27.48
CA VAL A 288 12.21 -2.42 26.68
C VAL A 288 13.40 -1.90 27.48
N THR A 289 14.56 -1.92 26.83
CA THR A 289 15.80 -1.28 27.29
C THR A 289 16.21 -0.17 26.32
N PRO A 290 16.84 0.91 26.82
CA PRO A 290 17.31 1.99 25.96
C PRO A 290 18.49 1.54 25.10
N GLU A 291 18.37 1.69 23.79
CA GLU A 291 19.43 1.49 22.81
C GLU A 291 20.27 2.76 22.68
N LEU A 292 19.60 3.91 22.58
CA LEU A 292 20.20 5.22 22.79
C LEU A 292 19.92 5.66 24.22
N LYS A 293 20.96 6.03 24.98
CA LYS A 293 20.82 6.66 26.30
C LYS A 293 21.10 8.15 26.17
N SER A 294 20.05 8.95 26.06
CA SER A 294 20.14 10.40 26.02
C SER A 294 18.95 11.03 26.72
N ASN A 295 19.18 12.23 27.26
CA ASN A 295 18.13 13.09 27.78
C ASN A 295 17.83 14.28 26.86
N ASP A 296 18.54 14.39 25.74
CA ASP A 296 18.30 15.39 24.72
C ASP A 296 17.20 14.91 23.78
N GLN A 297 16.15 15.73 23.64
CA GLN A 297 15.03 15.44 22.75
C GLN A 297 15.48 15.43 21.29
N ALA A 298 16.33 16.38 20.87
CA ALA A 298 16.77 16.48 19.48
C ALA A 298 17.62 15.26 19.07
N GLU A 299 18.45 14.76 19.99
CA GLU A 299 19.23 13.54 19.77
C GLU A 299 18.34 12.29 19.65
N ALA A 300 17.32 12.20 20.51
CA ALA A 300 16.34 11.11 20.45
C ALA A 300 15.52 11.14 19.14
N GLU A 301 15.08 12.31 18.69
CA GLU A 301 14.38 12.49 17.41
C GLU A 301 15.26 12.09 16.22
N ALA A 302 16.51 12.58 16.18
CA ALA A 302 17.47 12.24 15.13
C ALA A 302 17.77 10.73 15.10
N PHE A 303 17.88 10.09 16.26
CA PHE A 303 18.06 8.64 16.34
C PHE A 303 16.85 7.89 15.80
N VAL A 304 15.63 8.32 16.14
CA VAL A 304 14.41 7.71 15.59
C VAL A 304 14.33 7.88 14.06
N GLU A 305 14.68 9.06 13.54
CA GLU A 305 14.76 9.31 12.11
C GLU A 305 15.80 8.41 11.43
N SER A 306 16.98 8.23 12.02
CA SER A 306 18.04 7.42 11.44
C SER A 306 17.76 5.91 11.45
N THR A 307 17.17 5.40 12.53
CA THR A 307 16.97 3.95 12.73
C THR A 307 15.66 3.46 12.11
N TRP A 308 14.59 4.26 12.17
CA TRP A 308 13.26 3.87 11.64
C TRP A 308 12.83 4.68 10.41
N GLY A 309 13.58 5.69 9.98
CA GLY A 309 13.17 6.56 8.87
C GLY A 309 11.97 7.45 9.22
N ARG A 310 11.72 7.72 10.51
CA ARG A 310 10.52 8.41 11.00
C ARG A 310 10.85 9.71 11.71
N ARG A 311 10.17 10.78 11.32
CA ARG A 311 10.26 12.09 11.98
C ARG A 311 9.15 12.23 13.01
N ILE A 312 9.47 11.89 14.24
CA ILE A 312 8.58 12.09 15.38
C ILE A 312 8.95 13.36 16.14
N GLN A 313 7.99 13.94 16.85
CA GLN A 313 8.26 14.94 17.87
C GLN A 313 8.28 14.24 19.24
N VAL A 314 9.37 14.38 19.99
CA VAL A 314 9.48 13.77 21.33
C VAL A 314 8.62 14.58 22.30
N PRO A 315 7.58 13.98 22.93
CA PRO A 315 6.72 14.70 23.84
C PRO A 315 7.47 15.13 25.09
N SER A 316 6.99 16.19 25.73
CA SER A 316 7.47 16.57 27.07
C SER A 316 6.47 16.12 28.13
N ILE A 317 7.00 15.63 29.24
CA ILE A 317 6.20 15.17 30.38
C ILE A 317 6.71 15.91 31.61
N GLU A 318 5.87 16.75 32.20
CA GLU A 318 6.21 17.46 33.43
C GLU A 318 6.62 16.46 34.53
N ASP A 319 7.64 16.81 35.30
CA ASP A 319 8.25 15.95 36.32
C ASP A 319 8.82 14.62 35.83
N ALA A 320 9.02 14.41 34.52
CA ALA A 320 9.69 13.22 34.00
C ALA A 320 10.83 13.58 33.05
N ARG A 321 11.96 12.89 33.18
CA ARG A 321 13.16 13.11 32.36
C ARG A 321 13.30 12.00 31.33
N LEU A 322 13.52 12.36 30.07
CA LEU A 322 13.89 11.42 29.02
C LEU A 322 15.20 10.71 29.41
N GLN A 323 15.18 9.39 29.38
CA GLN A 323 16.35 8.53 29.62
C GLN A 323 16.95 7.97 28.33
N GLY A 324 16.14 7.88 27.28
CA GLY A 324 16.60 7.39 26.00
C GLY A 324 15.51 6.83 25.11
N VAL A 325 15.95 6.20 24.03
CA VAL A 325 15.10 5.54 23.04
C VAL A 325 15.46 4.07 22.99
N GLY A 326 14.47 3.20 23.12
CA GLY A 326 14.58 1.76 22.95
C GLY A 326 13.67 1.26 21.83
N ARG A 327 13.58 -0.06 21.73
CA ARG A 327 12.69 -0.74 20.78
C ARG A 327 11.85 -1.81 21.47
N ALA A 328 10.60 -1.91 21.07
CA ALA A 328 9.79 -3.09 21.29
C ALA A 328 9.70 -3.88 19.99
N ARG A 329 9.68 -5.21 20.09
CA ARG A 329 9.52 -6.11 18.95
C ARG A 329 8.23 -6.89 19.11
N THR A 330 7.51 -7.06 18.02
CA THR A 330 6.37 -7.97 17.96
C THR A 330 6.82 -9.35 17.47
N ASP A 331 6.00 -10.38 17.70
CA ASP A 331 6.30 -11.74 17.23
C ASP A 331 6.40 -11.83 15.70
N GLY A 332 5.75 -10.91 14.98
CA GLY A 332 5.86 -10.73 13.53
C GLY A 332 7.11 -9.96 13.07
N GLY A 333 8.05 -9.66 13.96
CA GLY A 333 9.31 -8.96 13.66
C GLY A 333 9.16 -7.45 13.43
N ALA A 334 7.99 -6.87 13.70
CA ALA A 334 7.80 -5.43 13.57
C ALA A 334 8.49 -4.71 14.75
N GLU A 335 9.16 -3.59 14.46
CA GLU A 335 9.91 -2.82 15.45
C GLU A 335 9.22 -1.50 15.74
N ILE A 336 8.97 -1.26 17.02
CA ILE A 336 8.27 -0.06 17.51
C ILE A 336 9.28 0.78 18.31
N PRO A 337 9.52 2.05 17.93
CA PRO A 337 10.35 2.95 18.73
C PRO A 337 9.64 3.29 20.05
N VAL A 338 10.40 3.28 21.14
CA VAL A 338 9.90 3.53 22.49
C VAL A 338 10.76 4.56 23.20
N LEU A 339 10.17 5.69 23.56
CA LEU A 339 10.82 6.72 24.37
C LEU A 339 10.63 6.35 25.85
N LEU A 340 11.73 6.28 26.59
CA LEU A 340 11.73 5.91 28.00
C LEU A 340 11.99 7.15 28.85
N TYR A 341 11.09 7.39 29.80
CA TYR A 341 11.23 8.45 30.79
C TYR A 341 11.30 7.86 32.19
N ALA A 342 11.99 8.57 33.08
CA ALA A 342 11.89 8.34 34.51
C ALA A 342 11.25 9.53 35.19
N ASN A 343 10.25 9.26 36.01
CA ASN A 343 9.63 10.24 36.87
C ASN A 343 10.64 10.73 37.92
N THR A 344 10.71 12.03 38.13
CA THR A 344 11.78 12.70 38.90
C THR A 344 11.62 12.46 40.41
N GLY A 345 10.40 12.20 40.87
CA GLY A 345 10.10 11.99 42.30
C GLY A 345 10.35 10.57 42.82
N ASP A 346 10.05 9.55 42.02
CA ASP A 346 10.04 8.14 42.45
C ASP A 346 10.80 7.20 41.49
N SER A 347 11.44 7.75 40.45
CA SER A 347 12.12 7.00 39.38
C SER A 347 11.23 5.97 38.68
N THR A 348 9.90 6.13 38.76
CA THR A 348 8.98 5.24 38.05
C THR A 348 9.10 5.45 36.55
N ARG A 349 9.06 4.33 35.82
CA ARG A 349 9.23 4.33 34.37
C ARG A 349 7.93 4.73 33.69
N ILE A 350 8.03 5.66 32.74
CA ILE A 350 6.98 6.00 31.79
C ILE A 350 7.51 5.64 30.40
N ALA A 351 6.74 4.90 29.61
CA ALA A 351 7.13 4.52 28.26
C ALA A 351 6.16 5.15 27.26
N THR A 352 6.69 5.75 26.20
CA THR A 352 5.93 6.28 25.06
C THR A 352 6.28 5.49 23.82
N PHE A 353 5.31 4.75 23.29
CA PHE A 353 5.45 4.03 22.03
C PHE A 353 4.98 4.92 20.89
N ALA A 354 5.73 4.98 19.80
CA ALA A 354 5.30 5.69 18.60
C ALA A 354 4.93 4.70 17.49
N TYR A 355 3.64 4.56 17.24
CA TYR A 355 3.06 3.76 16.18
C TYR A 355 2.77 4.60 14.94
N SER A 356 2.67 3.97 13.77
CA SER A 356 2.00 4.53 12.60
C SER A 356 0.77 3.67 12.31
N TYR A 357 -0.19 4.17 11.54
CA TYR A 357 -1.35 3.36 11.16
C TYR A 357 -0.95 2.06 10.45
N ALA A 358 0.01 2.12 9.53
CA ALA A 358 0.56 0.94 8.87
C ALA A 358 1.21 -0.05 9.86
N LEU A 359 1.86 0.44 10.92
CA LEU A 359 2.43 -0.43 11.95
C LEU A 359 1.34 -1.08 12.81
N VAL A 360 0.27 -0.36 13.13
CA VAL A 360 -0.89 -0.90 13.84
C VAL A 360 -1.55 -2.00 13.01
N ASP A 361 -1.76 -1.76 11.71
CA ASP A 361 -2.35 -2.75 10.81
C ASP A 361 -1.43 -3.98 10.66
N GLN A 362 -0.11 -3.79 10.62
CA GLN A 362 0.84 -4.90 10.57
C GLN A 362 0.79 -5.81 11.82
N ILE A 363 0.45 -5.24 12.98
CA ILE A 363 0.42 -5.98 14.25
C ILE A 363 -1.01 -6.32 14.70
N GLU A 364 -2.01 -6.19 13.82
CA GLU A 364 -3.44 -6.37 14.15
C GLU A 364 -3.74 -7.73 14.80
N ALA A 365 -3.01 -8.78 14.41
CA ALA A 365 -3.11 -10.11 15.02
C ALA A 365 -2.70 -10.16 16.51
N THR A 366 -1.90 -9.19 16.97
CA THR A 366 -1.35 -9.09 18.33
C THR A 366 -1.98 -7.94 19.11
N ALA A 367 -2.18 -6.79 18.46
CA ALA A 367 -2.67 -5.57 19.08
C ALA A 367 -3.63 -4.81 18.15
N THR A 368 -4.81 -4.43 18.65
CA THR A 368 -5.81 -3.69 17.88
C THR A 368 -6.02 -2.28 18.40
N LEU A 369 -6.40 -1.38 17.48
CA LEU A 369 -6.89 -0.05 17.81
C LEU A 369 -8.38 0.03 17.52
N ASP A 370 -9.19 0.00 18.57
CA ASP A 370 -10.64 -0.06 18.48
C ASP A 370 -11.24 1.14 17.73
N ALA A 371 -12.34 0.89 17.01
CA ALA A 371 -12.99 1.91 16.19
C ALA A 371 -13.37 3.21 16.96
N PRO A 372 -13.87 3.15 18.21
CA PRO A 372 -14.13 4.36 19.00
C PRO A 372 -12.85 5.16 19.30
N VAL A 373 -11.76 4.49 19.67
CA VAL A 373 -10.46 5.13 19.95
C VAL A 373 -9.89 5.74 18.69
N ARG A 374 -9.95 5.01 17.56
CA ARG A 374 -9.55 5.50 16.24
C ARG A 374 -10.32 6.76 15.84
N LYS A 375 -11.64 6.79 16.08
CA LYS A 375 -12.48 7.98 15.83
C LYS A 375 -12.09 9.16 16.73
N ALA A 376 -11.74 8.92 17.99
CA ALA A 376 -11.29 9.96 18.91
C ALA A 376 -9.92 10.55 18.51
N LEU A 377 -9.01 9.72 18.00
CA LEU A 377 -7.68 10.11 17.49
C LEU A 377 -7.72 10.89 16.17
N ALA A 378 -8.88 11.00 15.52
CA ALA A 378 -9.04 11.86 14.34
C ALA A 378 -8.66 13.32 14.65
N ARG A 379 -8.89 13.78 15.89
CA ARG A 379 -8.45 15.09 16.37
C ARG A 379 -6.97 15.05 16.74
N ARG A 380 -6.14 15.79 15.99
CA ARG A 380 -4.69 15.91 16.24
C ARG A 380 -4.42 16.50 17.62
N ASN A 381 -3.41 15.99 18.31
CA ASN A 381 -2.95 16.39 19.64
C ASN A 381 -4.03 16.35 20.74
N HIS A 382 -5.11 15.60 20.50
CA HIS A 382 -6.13 15.35 21.51
C HIS A 382 -5.79 14.07 22.27
N LEU A 383 -5.64 14.18 23.60
CA LEU A 383 -5.39 13.05 24.47
C LEU A 383 -6.66 12.21 24.63
N VAL A 384 -6.54 10.91 24.38
CA VAL A 384 -7.60 9.91 24.54
C VAL A 384 -7.14 8.96 25.63
N ALA A 385 -7.92 8.82 26.70
CA ALA A 385 -7.65 7.80 27.69
C ALA A 385 -8.28 6.50 27.20
N ASP A 386 -7.53 5.42 27.28
CA ASP A 386 -8.02 4.09 26.99
C ASP A 386 -7.63 3.16 28.14
N THR A 387 -8.54 2.28 28.50
CA THR A 387 -8.41 1.41 29.66
C THR A 387 -8.98 0.06 29.31
N GLU A 388 -8.10 -0.93 29.28
CA GLU A 388 -8.47 -2.32 29.05
C GLU A 388 -7.89 -3.18 30.17
N ALA A 389 -8.76 -3.98 30.79
CA ALA A 389 -8.46 -4.83 31.94
C ALA A 389 -7.77 -4.06 33.09
N SER A 390 -6.46 -4.22 33.25
CA SER A 390 -5.63 -3.59 34.29
C SER A 390 -4.63 -2.57 33.75
N HIS A 391 -4.69 -2.30 32.45
CA HIS A 391 -3.79 -1.39 31.76
C HIS A 391 -4.52 -0.10 31.42
N THR A 392 -3.92 1.00 31.84
CA THR A 392 -4.41 2.34 31.57
C THR A 392 -3.32 3.11 30.84
N GLY A 393 -3.70 3.78 29.75
CA GLY A 393 -2.78 4.55 28.93
C GLY A 393 -3.45 5.77 28.31
N LEU A 394 -2.60 6.65 27.79
CA LEU A 394 -3.02 7.81 27.03
C LEU A 394 -2.54 7.68 25.60
N LEU A 395 -3.43 7.92 24.65
CA LEU A 395 -3.11 7.98 23.24
C LEU A 395 -3.29 9.39 22.71
N TRP A 396 -2.47 9.79 21.76
CA TRP A 396 -2.75 10.93 20.91
C TRP A 396 -2.17 10.71 19.53
N ARG A 397 -2.63 11.53 18.59
CA ARG A 397 -2.11 11.54 17.23
C ARG A 397 -1.38 12.84 16.97
N ASP A 398 -0.14 12.74 16.51
CA ASP A 398 0.55 13.85 15.85
C ASP A 398 0.88 13.46 14.41
N ARG A 399 0.38 14.23 13.44
CA ARG A 399 0.47 13.92 12.01
C ARG A 399 0.01 12.48 11.70
N ASP A 400 0.93 11.62 11.28
CA ASP A 400 0.71 10.25 10.85
C ASP A 400 1.10 9.23 11.93
N ASP A 401 1.54 9.72 13.08
CA ASP A 401 2.00 8.93 14.21
C ASP A 401 0.95 8.89 15.33
N ILE A 402 0.76 7.70 15.90
CA ILE A 402 -0.05 7.48 17.09
C ILE A 402 0.92 7.21 18.23
N PHE A 403 0.88 8.05 19.24
CA PHE A 403 1.67 7.85 20.45
C PHE A 403 0.81 7.18 21.50
N VAL A 404 1.39 6.20 22.17
CA VAL A 404 0.78 5.51 23.31
C VAL A 404 1.71 5.66 24.50
N VAL A 405 1.26 6.40 25.50
CA VAL A 405 1.95 6.54 26.78
C VAL A 405 1.34 5.57 27.78
N VAL A 406 2.21 4.80 28.43
CA VAL A 406 1.87 3.90 29.54
C VAL A 406 2.80 4.14 30.73
N ALA A 407 2.21 4.16 31.92
CA ALA A 407 2.91 4.36 33.18
C ALA A 407 2.35 3.38 34.22
N PRO A 408 3.02 2.25 34.50
CA PRO A 408 2.45 1.17 35.32
C PRO A 408 2.03 1.57 36.74
N SER A 409 2.62 2.65 37.29
CA SER A 409 2.40 3.14 38.65
C SER A 409 1.76 4.53 38.70
N THR A 410 1.33 5.10 37.56
CA THR A 410 0.73 6.44 37.50
C THR A 410 -0.64 6.36 36.85
N SER A 411 -1.64 7.06 37.42
CA SER A 411 -2.97 7.12 36.83
C SER A 411 -2.96 7.88 35.49
N ALA A 412 -3.87 7.53 34.55
CA ALA A 412 -4.01 8.28 33.31
C ALA A 412 -4.32 9.76 33.55
N ASP A 413 -5.12 10.11 34.55
CA ASP A 413 -5.49 11.50 34.82
C ASP A 413 -4.29 12.34 35.26
N SER A 414 -3.46 11.81 36.16
CA SER A 414 -2.22 12.48 36.57
C SER A 414 -1.24 12.64 35.41
N LEU A 415 -1.18 11.65 34.51
CA LEU A 415 -0.33 11.68 33.34
C LEU A 415 -0.84 12.69 32.30
N ARG A 416 -2.17 12.81 32.17
CA ARG A 416 -2.85 13.71 31.22
C ARG A 416 -2.56 15.18 31.52
N THR A 417 -2.48 15.55 32.80
CA THR A 417 -2.19 16.92 33.21
C THR A 417 -0.74 17.31 32.93
N ARG A 418 0.19 16.33 32.96
CA ARG A 418 1.64 16.52 32.83
C ARG A 418 2.15 16.40 31.39
N LEU A 419 1.44 15.65 30.55
CA LEU A 419 1.85 15.37 29.18
C LEU A 419 1.56 16.58 28.27
N ARG A 420 2.56 16.94 27.47
CA ARG A 420 2.48 17.95 26.41
C ARG A 420 2.82 17.25 25.08
N PRO A 421 1.78 16.95 24.27
CA PRO A 421 1.88 16.29 22.97
C PRO A 421 2.84 16.95 21.99
#